data_AF-A0A060BUV1-F1
#
_entry.id   AF-A0A060BUV1-F1
#
_cell.length_a   1.000
_cell.length_b   1.000
_cell.length_c   1.000
_cell.angle_alpha   90.00
_cell.angle_beta   90.00
_cell.angle_gamma   90.00
#
_symmetry.space_group_name_H-M   'P 1'
#
loop_
_entity.id
_entity.type
_entity.pdbx_description
1 polymer ?
#
loop_
_entity_poly.entity_id
_entity_poly.type
_entity_poly.pdbx_seq_one_letter_code
_entity_poly.pdbx_strand_id
1 'polypeptide(L)'
;MNAPNVIWLKIGIDRVTVVGDTRFDRVLQIREEAKDLSLVKLFKEDSMVFVAGSSWQPDEDLFIEYFNNHPELKLIIAPHVIDENHLVEIIRKLKRPYVRYTRADRKNVA
;
A
#
# COMPACT_ATOMS: atom_id res chain seq x y z
N MET A 1 23.51 6.96 33.27
CA MET A 1 22.94 6.50 31.98
C MET A 1 21.62 5.83 32.29
N ASN A 2 20.49 6.42 31.90
CA ASN A 2 19.17 5.88 32.22
C ASN A 2 18.94 4.63 31.37
N ALA A 3 18.66 3.51 32.03
CA ALA A 3 18.19 2.32 31.34
C ALA A 3 16.95 2.69 30.51
N PRO A 4 16.84 2.27 29.24
CA PRO A 4 15.62 2.47 28.48
C PRO A 4 14.45 1.92 29.29
N ASN A 5 13.31 2.61 29.30
CA ASN A 5 12.11 2.19 30.02
C ASN A 5 11.53 0.92 29.37
N VAL A 6 12.16 -0.24 29.61
CA VAL A 6 11.74 -1.52 29.06
C VAL A 6 10.49 -1.97 29.83
N ILE A 7 9.34 -1.98 29.16
CA ILE A 7 8.02 -2.30 29.74
C ILE A 7 8.02 -3.69 30.41
N TRP A 8 8.83 -4.62 29.90
CA TRP A 8 9.00 -5.97 30.44
C TRP A 8 9.55 -6.00 31.88
N LEU A 9 10.40 -5.04 32.27
CA LEU A 9 10.90 -4.92 33.64
C LEU A 9 9.78 -4.58 34.63
N LYS A 10 8.73 -3.89 34.16
CA LYS A 10 7.56 -3.53 34.99
C LYS A 10 6.64 -4.71 35.29
N ILE A 11 6.77 -5.81 34.55
CA ILE A 11 5.99 -7.04 34.77
C ILE A 11 6.84 -8.20 35.31
N GLY A 12 8.03 -7.90 35.85
CA GLY A 12 8.89 -8.88 36.52
C GLY A 12 9.75 -9.76 35.60
N ILE A 13 9.92 -9.38 34.33
CA ILE A 13 10.82 -10.07 33.41
C ILE A 13 12.15 -9.30 33.33
N ASP A 14 13.20 -9.91 33.89
CA ASP A 14 14.52 -9.30 34.08
C ASP A 14 15.54 -9.68 32.98
N ARG A 15 15.35 -10.82 32.32
CA ARG A 15 16.19 -11.29 31.21
C ARG A 15 15.75 -10.73 29.87
N VAL A 16 16.00 -9.44 29.67
CA VAL A 16 15.69 -8.73 28.43
C VAL A 16 16.93 -8.10 27.83
N THR A 17 16.98 -8.06 26.49
CA THR A 17 18.00 -7.33 25.75
C THR A 17 17.30 -6.50 24.68
N VAL A 18 17.65 -5.22 24.59
CA VAL A 18 17.13 -4.35 23.53
C VAL A 18 17.88 -4.68 22.25
N VAL A 19 17.14 -5.06 21.23
CA VAL A 19 17.64 -5.26 19.86
C VAL A 19 16.91 -4.32 18.91
N GLY A 20 17.47 -4.12 17.71
CA GLY A 20 16.80 -3.39 16.65
C GLY A 20 15.49 -4.05 16.21
N ASP A 21 14.71 -3.33 15.41
CA ASP A 21 13.45 -3.82 14.89
C ASP A 21 13.63 -4.40 13.48
N THR A 22 13.60 -5.72 13.38
CA THR A 22 13.81 -6.47 12.14
C THR A 22 12.77 -6.16 11.05
N ARG A 23 11.66 -5.51 11.39
CA ARG A 23 10.69 -5.04 10.40
C ARG A 23 11.28 -3.93 9.53
N PHE A 24 12.15 -3.08 10.08
CA PHE A 24 12.86 -2.07 9.29
C PHE A 24 13.91 -2.70 8.39
N ASP A 25 14.64 -3.70 8.90
CA ASP A 25 15.59 -4.48 8.10
C ASP A 25 14.89 -5.12 6.90
N ARG A 26 13.67 -5.65 7.12
CA ARG A 26 12.84 -6.21 6.06
C ARG A 26 12.40 -5.18 5.03
N VAL A 27 12.08 -3.95 5.44
CA VAL A 27 11.73 -2.86 4.51
C VAL A 27 12.92 -2.52 3.61
N LEU A 28 14.14 -2.43 4.18
CA LEU A 28 15.35 -2.17 3.43
C LEU A 28 15.64 -3.28 2.41
N GLN A 29 15.53 -4.55 2.83
CA GLN A 29 15.70 -5.69 1.94
C GLN A 29 14.69 -5.68 0.77
N ILE A 30 13.41 -5.44 1.04
CA ILE A 30 12.37 -5.39 -0.01
C ILE A 30 12.65 -4.27 -1.02
N ARG A 31 13.20 -3.15 -0.57
CA ARG A 31 13.62 -2.06 -1.45
C ARG A 31 14.76 -2.48 -2.37
N GLU A 32 15.75 -3.20 -1.85
CA GLU A 32 16.89 -3.68 -2.64
C GLU A 32 16.45 -4.75 -3.66
N GLU A 33 15.50 -5.61 -3.28
CA GLU A 33 14.90 -6.64 -4.14
C GLU A 33 13.74 -6.10 -5.01
N ALA A 34 13.53 -4.78 -5.04
CA ALA A 34 12.37 -4.20 -5.71
C ALA A 34 12.34 -4.59 -7.19
N LYS A 35 11.27 -5.26 -7.59
CA LYS A 35 11.06 -5.68 -8.98
C LYS A 35 10.83 -4.46 -9.86
N ASP A 36 11.32 -4.53 -11.10
CA ASP A 36 10.95 -3.55 -12.10
C ASP A 36 9.47 -3.71 -12.48
N LEU A 37 8.68 -2.67 -12.20
CA LEU A 37 7.26 -2.60 -12.54
C LEU A 37 7.08 -1.64 -13.72
N SER A 38 7.55 -2.05 -14.91
CA SER A 38 7.47 -1.25 -16.15
C SER A 38 6.07 -0.69 -16.44
N LEU A 39 5.01 -1.48 -16.21
CA LEU A 39 3.63 -1.01 -16.41
C LEU A 39 3.25 0.08 -15.41
N VAL A 40 3.67 -0.02 -14.15
CA VAL A 40 3.42 1.02 -13.13
C VAL A 40 4.20 2.30 -13.45
N LYS A 41 5.41 2.18 -13.99
CA LYS A 41 6.19 3.33 -14.47
C LYS A 41 5.48 4.04 -15.64
N LEU A 42 4.99 3.25 -16.61
CA LEU A 42 4.18 3.78 -17.72
C LEU A 42 2.88 4.40 -17.23
N PHE A 43 2.21 3.80 -16.25
CA PHE A 43 0.99 4.35 -15.66
C PHE A 43 1.25 5.70 -14.97
N LYS A 44 2.35 5.81 -14.23
CA LYS A 44 2.69 7.01 -13.45
C LYS A 44 2.96 8.20 -14.38
N GLU A 45 3.84 8.04 -15.36
CA GLU A 45 4.41 9.14 -16.14
C GLU A 45 4.88 10.29 -15.20
N ASP A 46 4.49 11.53 -15.51
CA ASP A 46 4.74 12.72 -14.68
C ASP A 46 3.56 13.07 -13.76
N SER A 47 2.56 12.19 -13.63
CA SER A 47 1.39 12.43 -12.79
C SER A 47 1.65 12.13 -11.31
N MET A 48 0.91 12.81 -10.43
CA MET A 48 0.86 12.47 -9.01
C MET A 48 0.03 11.19 -8.83
N VAL A 49 0.65 10.15 -8.25
CA VAL A 49 0.02 8.85 -8.01
C VAL A 49 -0.17 8.65 -6.52
N PHE A 50 -1.42 8.47 -6.10
CA PHE A 50 -1.74 7.98 -4.76
C PHE A 50 -1.74 6.45 -4.76
N VAL A 51 -1.02 5.84 -3.80
CA VAL A 51 -0.89 4.39 -3.68
C VAL A 51 -1.48 3.94 -2.34
N ALA A 52 -2.57 3.18 -2.39
CA ALA A 52 -3.21 2.56 -1.24
C ALA A 52 -2.84 1.07 -1.21
N GLY A 53 -1.81 0.74 -0.41
CA GLY A 53 -1.38 -0.64 -0.20
C GLY A 53 -2.04 -1.26 1.03
N SER A 54 -2.42 -2.54 0.92
CA SER A 54 -3.10 -3.29 2.00
C SER A 54 -4.37 -2.59 2.52
N SER A 55 -5.13 -1.96 1.62
CA SER A 55 -6.36 -1.25 1.98
C SER A 55 -7.46 -2.20 2.44
N TRP A 56 -8.33 -1.68 3.31
CA TRP A 56 -9.59 -2.30 3.68
C TRP A 56 -10.77 -1.44 3.25
N GLN A 57 -11.96 -2.03 3.19
CA GLN A 57 -13.18 -1.37 2.72
C GLN A 57 -13.45 0.02 3.35
N PRO A 58 -13.28 0.25 4.66
CA PRO A 58 -13.49 1.58 5.23
C PRO A 58 -12.52 2.64 4.70
N ASP A 59 -11.26 2.24 4.44
CA ASP A 59 -10.26 3.14 3.85
C ASP A 59 -10.61 3.41 2.38
N GLU A 60 -10.97 2.34 1.65
CA GLU A 60 -11.35 2.39 0.24
C GLU A 60 -12.54 3.32 0.00
N ASP A 61 -13.57 3.27 0.84
CA ASP A 61 -14.71 4.18 0.75
C ASP A 61 -14.27 5.64 0.81
N LEU A 62 -13.36 5.97 1.73
CA LEU A 62 -12.88 7.33 1.93
C LEU A 62 -12.03 7.81 0.75
N PHE A 63 -11.00 7.06 0.37
CA PHE A 63 -10.07 7.56 -0.64
C PHE A 63 -10.60 7.41 -2.07
N ILE A 64 -11.52 6.48 -2.34
CA ILE A 64 -12.16 6.39 -3.66
C ILE A 64 -13.08 7.58 -3.89
N GLU A 65 -13.83 8.01 -2.87
CA GLU A 65 -14.61 9.25 -2.94
C GLU A 65 -13.71 10.46 -3.22
N TYR A 66 -12.61 10.59 -2.49
CA TYR A 66 -11.62 11.64 -2.72
C TYR A 66 -11.08 11.58 -4.17
N PHE A 67 -10.62 10.41 -4.62
CA PHE A 67 -10.08 10.20 -5.97
C PHE A 67 -11.07 10.53 -7.10
N ASN A 68 -12.36 10.22 -6.91
CA ASN A 68 -13.39 10.54 -7.88
C ASN A 68 -13.58 12.07 -8.06
N ASN A 69 -13.23 12.87 -7.05
CA ASN A 69 -13.34 14.32 -7.06
C ASN A 69 -12.03 15.05 -7.45
N HIS A 70 -10.92 14.32 -7.63
CA HIS A 70 -9.59 14.88 -7.90
C HIS A 70 -9.00 14.30 -9.20
N PRO A 71 -9.44 14.82 -10.38
CA PRO A 71 -9.07 14.28 -11.68
C PRO A 71 -7.57 14.34 -12.00
N GLU A 72 -6.81 15.22 -11.34
CA GLU A 72 -5.36 15.36 -11.46
C GLU A 72 -4.57 14.19 -10.85
N LEU A 73 -5.21 13.39 -10.00
CA LEU A 73 -4.58 12.24 -9.34
C LEU A 73 -4.76 10.96 -10.15
N LYS A 74 -3.73 10.12 -10.16
CA LYS A 74 -3.81 8.69 -10.53
C LYS A 74 -3.84 7.85 -9.25
N LEU A 75 -4.51 6.70 -9.28
CA LEU A 75 -4.70 5.83 -8.10
C LEU A 75 -4.23 4.41 -8.38
N ILE A 76 -3.47 3.84 -7.45
CA ILE A 76 -3.13 2.41 -7.39
C ILE A 76 -3.69 1.86 -6.09
N ILE A 77 -4.54 0.83 -6.18
CA ILE A 77 -5.11 0.13 -5.03
C ILE A 77 -4.58 -1.30 -5.01
N ALA A 78 -4.02 -1.72 -3.88
CA ALA A 78 -3.66 -3.10 -3.61
C ALA A 78 -4.42 -3.55 -2.34
N PRO A 79 -5.68 -4.04 -2.49
CA PRO A 79 -6.54 -4.35 -1.36
C PRO A 79 -6.04 -5.57 -0.59
N HIS A 80 -6.31 -5.61 0.72
CA HIS A 80 -5.98 -6.77 1.57
C HIS A 80 -6.81 -8.00 1.19
N VAL A 81 -8.04 -7.78 0.73
CA VAL A 81 -8.97 -8.81 0.27
C VAL A 81 -9.01 -8.75 -1.27
N ILE A 82 -8.70 -9.87 -1.93
CA ILE A 82 -8.58 -9.93 -3.40
C ILE A 82 -9.63 -10.82 -4.06
N ASP A 83 -10.68 -11.22 -3.33
CA ASP A 83 -11.76 -11.99 -3.94
C ASP A 83 -12.55 -11.14 -4.94
N GLU A 84 -13.19 -11.83 -5.88
CA GLU A 84 -13.85 -11.17 -7.02
C GLU A 84 -15.01 -10.25 -6.58
N ASN A 85 -15.70 -10.56 -5.48
CA ASN A 85 -16.81 -9.73 -5.01
C ASN A 85 -16.28 -8.39 -4.49
N HIS A 86 -15.23 -8.43 -3.66
CA HIS A 86 -14.59 -7.21 -3.14
C HIS A 86 -14.05 -6.34 -4.29
N LEU A 87 -13.39 -6.96 -5.27
CA LEU A 87 -12.89 -6.22 -6.44
C LEU A 87 -14.01 -5.57 -7.26
N VAL A 88 -15.15 -6.25 -7.41
CA VAL A 88 -16.33 -5.67 -8.08
C VAL A 88 -16.91 -4.51 -7.27
N GLU A 89 -16.91 -4.57 -5.94
CA GLU A 89 -17.34 -3.45 -5.10
C GLU A 89 -16.46 -2.22 -5.25
N ILE A 90 -15.13 -2.39 -5.23
CA ILE A 90 -14.19 -1.30 -5.51
C ILE A 90 -14.48 -0.69 -6.88
N ILE A 91 -14.62 -1.53 -7.91
CA ILE A 91 -14.87 -1.08 -9.29
C ILE A 91 -16.19 -0.30 -9.39
N ARG A 92 -17.25 -0.75 -8.71
CA ARG A 92 -18.55 -0.05 -8.70
C ARG A 92 -18.48 1.34 -8.09
N LYS A 93 -17.55 1.57 -7.15
CA LYS A 93 -17.33 2.88 -6.53
C LYS A 93 -16.52 3.82 -7.43
N LEU A 94 -15.75 3.30 -8.38
CA LEU A 94 -14.94 4.10 -9.30
C LEU A 94 -15.82 4.73 -10.39
N LYS A 95 -15.67 6.05 -10.60
CA LYS A 95 -16.31 6.82 -11.67
C LYS A 95 -15.34 7.19 -12.79
N ARG A 96 -14.14 6.59 -12.77
CA ARG A 96 -13.00 6.92 -13.62
C ARG A 96 -12.49 5.65 -14.33
N PRO A 97 -11.78 5.78 -15.46
CA PRO A 97 -11.17 4.63 -16.13
C PRO A 97 -10.29 3.84 -15.17
N TYR A 98 -10.35 2.51 -15.29
CA TYR A 98 -9.59 1.60 -14.44
C TYR A 98 -9.10 0.40 -15.25
N VAL A 99 -8.05 -0.23 -14.76
CA VAL A 99 -7.54 -1.49 -15.29
C VAL A 99 -7.08 -2.36 -14.13
N ARG A 100 -7.40 -3.66 -14.16
CA ARG A 100 -6.83 -4.60 -13.20
C ARG A 100 -5.41 -4.93 -13.62
N TYR A 101 -4.48 -4.96 -12.67
CA TYR A 101 -3.06 -5.21 -12.97
C TYR A 101 -2.82 -6.51 -13.76
N THR A 102 -3.59 -7.56 -13.49
CA THR A 102 -3.52 -8.85 -14.20
C THR A 102 -3.98 -8.79 -15.67
N ARG A 103 -4.66 -7.71 -16.07
CA ARG A 103 -5.13 -7.45 -17.45
C ARG A 103 -4.48 -6.20 -18.05
N ALA A 104 -3.50 -5.60 -17.35
CA ALA A 104 -2.83 -4.39 -17.78
C ALA A 104 -1.80 -4.70 -18.86
N ASP A 105 -1.77 -3.86 -19.89
CA ASP A 105 -0.80 -3.90 -20.97
C ASP A 105 -0.38 -2.48 -21.37
N ARG A 106 0.57 -2.34 -22.29
CA ARG A 106 1.08 -1.03 -22.70
C ARG A 106 0.05 -0.13 -23.40
N LYS A 107 -1.03 -0.70 -23.96
CA LYS A 107 -2.06 0.05 -24.69
C LYS A 107 -3.15 0.59 -23.77
N ASN A 108 -3.45 -0.12 -22.68
CA ASN A 108 -4.54 0.22 -21.76
C ASN A 108 -4.09 0.92 -20.47
N VAL A 109 -2.77 1.02 -20.26
CA VAL A 109 -2.15 1.73 -19.13
C VAL A 109 -1.65 3.13 -19.50
N ALA A 110 -1.37 3.36 -20.78
CA ALA A 110 -0.95 4.66 -21.33
C ALA A 110 -2.12 5.64 -21.42
#